data_AF-A0A4W6EEZ8-F1
#
_entry.id   AF-A0A4W6EEZ8-F1
#
_cell.length_a   1.000
_cell.length_b   1.000
_cell.length_c   1.000
_cell.angle_alpha   90.00
_cell.angle_beta   90.00
_cell.angle_gamma   90.00
#
_symmetry.space_group_name_H-M   'P 1'
#
loop_
_entity.id
_entity.type
_entity.pdbx_description
1 polymer ?
#
loop_
_entity_poly.entity_id
_entity_poly.type
_entity_poly.pdbx_seq_one_letter_code
_entity_poly.pdbx_strand_id
1 'polypeptide(L)'
;MLSPEQKKPFEEAFLRAREQFKVDLEHYQAQLTPAQVQQQALERRQRMAKRMAIRKKRELTNLGKPKRPRSPFNIFMSEHFEEARGVTTQAKMKSLLNDWQNLFSHQKQVYTQLAEDDKIRYKNEMKSWEDHMVEIGREDLIREQTLSNKKKSAKTAAAKKQTKKATAKAKKGSATGKAKTTRKTTKSSPAKTVRSTHKSKT
;
A
#
# COMPACT_ATOMS: atom_id res chain seq x y z
N MET A 1 -44.72 10.45 8.69
CA MET A 1 -44.48 9.13 9.32
C MET A 1 -45.81 8.39 9.32
N LEU A 2 -45.90 7.16 8.82
CA LEU A 2 -47.16 6.37 8.84
C LEU A 2 -47.59 6.07 10.28
N SER A 3 -48.90 6.10 10.55
CA SER A 3 -49.45 5.72 11.85
C SER A 3 -49.34 4.20 12.08
N PRO A 4 -49.37 3.72 13.33
CA PRO A 4 -49.31 2.28 13.63
C PRO A 4 -50.41 1.47 12.93
N GLU A 5 -51.64 2.01 12.87
CA GLU A 5 -52.78 1.36 12.21
C GLU A 5 -52.57 1.23 10.70
N GLN A 6 -51.93 2.22 10.07
CA GLN A 6 -51.59 2.18 8.65
C GLN A 6 -50.45 1.20 8.34
N LYS A 7 -49.60 0.86 9.31
CA LYS A 7 -48.53 -0.15 9.16
C LYS A 7 -49.02 -1.58 9.35
N LYS A 8 -50.07 -1.77 10.14
CA LYS A 8 -50.61 -3.08 10.51
C LYS A 8 -50.85 -4.03 9.31
N PRO A 9 -51.45 -3.60 8.18
CA PRO A 9 -51.61 -4.48 7.03
C PRO A 9 -50.29 -4.95 6.41
N PHE A 10 -49.25 -4.11 6.43
CA PHE A 10 -47.92 -4.47 5.90
C PHE A 10 -47.21 -5.46 6.82
N GLU A 11 -47.34 -5.29 8.13
CA GLU A 11 -46.79 -6.23 9.11
C GLU A 11 -47.46 -7.60 9.00
N GLU A 12 -48.80 -7.64 8.92
CA GLU A 12 -49.54 -8.89 8.71
C GLU A 12 -49.18 -9.56 7.37
N ALA A 13 -49.06 -8.78 6.30
CA ALA A 13 -48.62 -9.30 5.00
C ALA A 13 -47.19 -9.85 5.05
N PHE A 14 -46.28 -9.16 5.76
CA PHE A 14 -44.91 -9.62 5.97
C PHE A 14 -44.86 -10.94 6.75
N LEU A 15 -45.65 -11.08 7.82
CA LEU A 15 -45.71 -12.30 8.61
C LEU A 15 -46.19 -13.49 7.76
N ARG A 16 -47.29 -13.31 7.01
CA ARG A 16 -47.79 -14.32 6.08
C ARG A 16 -46.76 -14.69 5.00
N ALA A 17 -46.11 -13.70 4.38
CA ALA A 17 -45.08 -13.93 3.37
C ALA A 17 -43.86 -14.65 3.95
N ARG A 18 -43.47 -14.36 5.20
CA ARG A 18 -42.38 -15.03 5.91
C ARG A 18 -42.70 -16.50 6.18
N GLU A 19 -43.93 -16.81 6.57
CA GLU A 19 -44.38 -18.19 6.80
C GLU A 19 -44.38 -18.99 5.51
N GLN A 20 -44.95 -18.44 4.44
CA GLN A 20 -44.93 -19.07 3.12
C GLN A 20 -43.48 -19.30 2.64
N PHE A 21 -42.60 -18.31 2.78
CA PHE A 21 -41.20 -18.41 2.39
C PHE A 21 -40.46 -19.55 3.11
N LYS A 22 -40.79 -19.83 4.38
CA LYS A 22 -40.17 -20.95 5.11
C LYS A 22 -40.53 -22.29 4.48
N VAL A 23 -41.82 -22.50 4.21
CA VAL A 23 -42.32 -23.72 3.57
C VAL A 23 -41.71 -23.88 2.17
N ASP A 24 -41.68 -22.80 1.39
CA ASP A 24 -41.09 -22.81 0.04
C ASP A 24 -39.59 -23.13 0.09
N LEU A 25 -38.87 -22.59 1.09
CA LEU A 25 -37.43 -22.83 1.26
C LEU A 25 -37.14 -24.28 1.65
N GLU A 26 -37.95 -24.89 2.53
CA GLU A 26 -37.82 -26.29 2.92
C GLU A 26 -38.04 -27.21 1.72
N HIS A 27 -39.10 -26.97 0.94
CA HIS A 27 -39.38 -27.71 -0.28
C HIS A 27 -38.26 -27.56 -1.31
N TYR A 28 -37.76 -26.34 -1.51
CA TYR A 28 -36.62 -26.08 -2.39
C TYR A 28 -35.35 -26.83 -1.95
N GLN A 29 -35.03 -26.81 -0.66
CA GLN A 29 -33.87 -27.52 -0.12
C GLN A 29 -33.99 -29.04 -0.27
N ALA A 30 -35.19 -29.60 -0.11
CA ALA A 30 -35.43 -31.02 -0.32
C ALA A 30 -35.25 -31.48 -1.78
N GLN A 31 -35.48 -30.59 -2.75
CA GLN A 31 -35.31 -30.88 -4.19
C GLN A 31 -33.85 -30.76 -4.67
N LEU A 32 -32.97 -30.17 -3.88
CA LEU A 32 -31.59 -29.88 -4.26
C LEU A 32 -30.70 -31.13 -4.20
N THR A 33 -30.00 -31.41 -5.30
CA THR A 33 -28.95 -32.44 -5.31
C THR A 33 -27.69 -31.95 -4.57
N PRO A 34 -26.88 -32.85 -3.98
CA PRO A 34 -25.64 -32.47 -3.30
C PRO A 34 -24.68 -31.64 -4.17
N ALA A 35 -24.60 -31.94 -5.48
CA ALA A 35 -23.79 -31.19 -6.42
C ALA A 35 -24.28 -29.74 -6.61
N GLN A 36 -25.60 -29.54 -6.73
CA GLN A 36 -26.19 -28.20 -6.83
C GLN A 36 -25.99 -27.39 -5.54
N VAL A 37 -26.10 -28.02 -4.36
CA VAL A 37 -25.80 -27.35 -3.08
C VAL A 37 -24.35 -26.86 -3.03
N GLN A 38 -23.41 -27.70 -3.45
CA GLN A 38 -22.00 -27.32 -3.52
C GLN A 38 -21.77 -26.17 -4.51
N GLN A 39 -22.37 -26.24 -5.70
CA GLN A 39 -22.26 -25.19 -6.71
C GLN A 39 -22.81 -23.85 -6.18
N GLN A 40 -23.96 -23.86 -5.52
CA GLN A 40 -24.53 -22.66 -4.90
C GLN A 40 -23.65 -22.10 -3.79
N ALA A 41 -23.05 -22.95 -2.97
CA ALA A 41 -22.11 -22.52 -1.93
C ALA A 41 -20.87 -21.83 -2.55
N LEU A 42 -20.33 -22.39 -3.63
CA LEU A 42 -19.21 -21.79 -4.36
C LEU A 42 -19.58 -20.45 -4.99
N GLU A 43 -20.73 -20.36 -5.65
CA GLU A 43 -21.21 -19.11 -6.25
C GLU A 43 -21.43 -18.03 -5.19
N ARG A 44 -22.07 -18.38 -4.06
CA ARG A 44 -22.26 -17.46 -2.92
C ARG A 44 -20.91 -16.99 -2.38
N ARG A 45 -19.93 -17.87 -2.23
CA ARG A 45 -18.57 -17.52 -1.79
C ARG A 45 -17.89 -16.58 -2.78
N GLN A 46 -17.97 -16.85 -4.08
CA GLN A 46 -17.39 -15.99 -5.14
C GLN A 46 -18.06 -14.62 -5.15
N ARG A 47 -19.39 -14.56 -5.09
CA ARG A 47 -20.16 -13.31 -5.02
C ARG A 47 -19.78 -12.47 -3.80
N MET A 48 -19.68 -13.11 -2.63
CA MET A 48 -19.27 -12.42 -1.40
C MET A 48 -17.82 -11.94 -1.47
N ALA A 49 -16.89 -12.77 -1.98
CA ALA A 49 -15.50 -12.39 -2.18
C ALA A 49 -15.38 -11.19 -3.14
N LYS A 50 -16.11 -11.19 -4.26
CA LYS A 50 -16.17 -10.06 -5.21
C LYS A 50 -16.70 -8.79 -4.54
N ARG A 51 -17.79 -8.89 -3.77
CA ARG A 51 -18.36 -7.75 -3.03
C ARG A 51 -17.36 -7.18 -2.03
N MET A 52 -16.68 -8.03 -1.27
CA MET A 52 -15.67 -7.60 -0.31
C MET A 52 -14.44 -6.97 -0.99
N ALA A 53 -13.98 -7.54 -2.10
CA ALA A 53 -12.89 -6.98 -2.89
C ALA A 53 -13.23 -5.58 -3.45
N ILE A 54 -14.45 -5.38 -3.94
CA ILE A 54 -14.92 -4.08 -4.42
C ILE A 54 -15.00 -3.08 -3.27
N ARG A 55 -15.54 -3.47 -2.11
CA ARG A 55 -15.62 -2.61 -0.92
C ARG A 55 -14.22 -2.19 -0.46
N LYS A 56 -13.29 -3.13 -0.34
CA LYS A 56 -11.89 -2.86 0.03
C LYS A 56 -11.22 -1.94 -0.99
N LYS A 57 -11.43 -2.17 -2.29
CA LYS A 57 -10.89 -1.28 -3.34
C LYS A 57 -11.41 0.15 -3.20
N ARG A 58 -12.72 0.33 -3.02
CA ARG A 58 -13.34 1.65 -2.83
C ARG A 58 -12.80 2.35 -1.59
N GLU A 59 -12.68 1.65 -0.47
CA GLU A 59 -12.09 2.19 0.75
C GLU A 59 -10.66 2.69 0.52
N LEU A 60 -9.80 1.87 -0.11
CA LEU A 60 -8.44 2.27 -0.43
C LEU A 60 -8.38 3.48 -1.39
N THR A 61 -9.30 3.56 -2.35
CA THR A 61 -9.42 4.72 -3.25
C THR A 61 -9.86 5.97 -2.50
N ASN A 62 -10.83 5.86 -1.60
CA ASN A 62 -11.32 6.98 -0.79
C ASN A 62 -10.26 7.50 0.18
N LEU A 63 -9.39 6.62 0.69
CA LEU A 63 -8.23 6.98 1.52
C LEU A 63 -7.04 7.51 0.69
N GLY A 64 -7.21 7.75 -0.60
CA GLY A 64 -6.18 8.33 -1.46
C GLY A 64 -4.95 7.44 -1.67
N LYS A 65 -5.10 6.11 -1.59
CA LYS A 65 -3.95 5.19 -1.76
C LYS A 65 -3.26 5.42 -3.11
N PRO A 66 -1.93 5.66 -3.12
CA PRO A 66 -1.15 5.88 -4.34
C PRO A 66 -1.35 4.79 -5.39
N LYS A 67 -1.51 5.20 -6.66
CA LYS A 67 -1.58 4.26 -7.79
C LYS A 67 -0.23 3.57 -7.99
N ARG A 68 -0.29 2.27 -8.32
CA ARG A 68 0.90 1.45 -8.60
C ARG A 68 1.76 2.09 -9.70
N PRO A 69 3.09 1.85 -9.69
CA PRO A 69 3.94 2.42 -10.70
C PRO A 69 3.60 1.87 -12.08
N ARG A 70 3.60 2.72 -13.09
CA ARG A 70 3.32 2.36 -14.48
C ARG A 70 4.50 1.62 -15.09
N SER A 71 4.22 0.57 -15.84
CA SER A 71 5.24 -0.11 -16.66
C SER A 71 5.54 0.70 -17.92
N PRO A 72 6.70 0.47 -18.58
CA PRO A 72 7.04 1.16 -19.84
C PRO A 72 5.92 1.04 -20.89
N PHE A 73 5.36 -0.16 -21.03
CA PHE A 73 4.24 -0.41 -21.94
C PHE A 73 2.96 0.32 -21.52
N ASN A 74 2.67 0.47 -20.22
CA ASN A 74 1.49 1.24 -19.81
C ASN A 74 1.61 2.72 -20.15
N ILE A 75 2.82 3.27 -20.09
CA ILE A 75 3.09 4.67 -20.46
C ILE A 75 2.90 4.84 -21.97
N PHE A 76 3.59 4.02 -22.77
CA PHE A 76 3.41 3.98 -24.23
C PHE A 76 1.94 3.84 -24.63
N MET A 77 1.25 2.86 -24.03
CA MET A 77 -0.16 2.61 -24.28
C MET A 77 -1.01 3.83 -23.95
N SER A 78 -0.78 4.52 -22.83
CA SER A 78 -1.58 5.70 -22.48
C SER A 78 -1.38 6.87 -23.43
N GLU A 79 -0.19 7.00 -24.02
CA GLU A 79 0.11 8.08 -24.98
C GLU A 79 -0.46 7.78 -26.37
N HIS A 80 -0.44 6.52 -26.80
CA HIS A 80 -0.79 6.14 -28.18
C HIS A 80 -2.22 5.56 -28.30
N PHE A 81 -2.99 5.49 -27.21
CA PHE A 81 -4.32 4.86 -27.23
C PHE A 81 -5.34 5.56 -28.13
N GLU A 82 -5.28 6.89 -28.18
CA GLU A 82 -6.22 7.68 -28.97
C GLU A 82 -6.01 7.41 -30.48
N GLU A 83 -4.75 7.42 -30.91
CA GLU A 83 -4.29 7.21 -32.29
C GLU A 83 -4.24 5.73 -32.72
N ALA A 84 -4.42 4.80 -31.78
CA ALA A 84 -4.34 3.37 -32.05
C ALA A 84 -5.38 2.90 -33.08
N ARG A 85 -4.94 2.00 -33.97
CA ARG A 85 -5.79 1.45 -35.03
C ARG A 85 -6.83 0.49 -34.45
N GLY A 86 -8.07 0.64 -34.88
CA GLY A 86 -9.18 -0.25 -34.53
C GLY A 86 -10.38 0.49 -33.94
N VAL A 87 -11.57 -0.02 -34.25
CA VAL A 87 -12.85 0.56 -33.81
C VAL A 87 -13.14 0.21 -32.35
N THR A 88 -12.82 -1.02 -31.94
CA THR A 88 -13.04 -1.47 -30.56
C THR A 88 -11.78 -1.28 -29.70
N THR A 89 -11.97 -1.07 -28.39
CA THR A 89 -10.85 -0.99 -27.42
C THR A 89 -9.94 -2.22 -27.48
N GLN A 90 -10.52 -3.40 -27.74
CA GLN A 90 -9.77 -4.65 -27.87
C GLN A 90 -8.90 -4.65 -29.13
N ALA A 91 -9.41 -4.14 -30.26
CA ALA A 91 -8.64 -4.02 -31.49
C ALA A 91 -7.50 -3.01 -31.33
N LYS A 92 -7.77 -1.84 -30.72
CA LYS A 92 -6.74 -0.83 -30.38
C LYS A 92 -5.62 -1.43 -29.53
N MET A 93 -5.98 -2.19 -28.49
CA MET A 93 -5.01 -2.84 -27.61
C MET A 93 -4.11 -3.83 -28.36
N LYS A 94 -4.68 -4.61 -29.28
CA LYS A 94 -3.91 -5.54 -30.12
C LYS A 94 -2.94 -4.80 -31.04
N SER A 95 -3.38 -3.70 -31.66
CA SER A 95 -2.50 -2.86 -32.48
C SER A 95 -1.32 -2.33 -31.66
N LEU A 96 -1.60 -1.70 -30.51
CA LEU A 96 -0.57 -1.13 -29.64
C LEU A 96 0.43 -2.17 -29.14
N LEU A 97 -0.02 -3.39 -28.85
CA LEU A 97 0.90 -4.45 -28.43
C LEU A 97 1.86 -4.82 -29.56
N ASN A 98 1.37 -4.91 -30.80
CA ASN A 98 2.20 -5.16 -31.98
C ASN A 98 3.18 -4.00 -32.22
N ASP A 99 2.68 -2.77 -32.18
CA ASP A 99 3.50 -1.56 -32.34
C ASP A 99 4.61 -1.52 -31.28
N TRP A 100 4.27 -1.79 -30.02
CA TRP A 100 5.24 -1.88 -28.92
C TRP A 100 6.28 -2.99 -29.15
N GLN A 101 5.88 -4.16 -29.62
CA GLN A 101 6.83 -5.25 -29.90
C GLN A 101 7.82 -4.83 -30.98
N ASN A 102 7.36 -4.13 -32.02
CA ASN A 102 8.15 -3.67 -33.16
C ASN A 102 9.01 -2.43 -32.88
N LEU A 103 8.78 -1.70 -31.79
CA LEU A 103 9.64 -0.57 -31.40
C LEU A 103 11.10 -1.00 -31.15
N PHE A 104 12.03 -0.16 -31.60
CA PHE A 104 13.45 -0.36 -31.38
C PHE A 104 13.84 -0.15 -29.91
N SER A 105 14.98 -0.70 -29.51
CA SER A 105 15.49 -0.60 -28.13
C SER A 105 15.64 0.85 -27.65
N HIS A 106 16.16 1.75 -28.49
CA HIS A 106 16.34 3.16 -28.15
C HIS A 106 14.99 3.89 -27.97
N GLN A 107 13.96 3.53 -28.73
CA GLN A 107 12.61 4.07 -28.54
C GLN A 107 11.98 3.54 -27.24
N LYS A 108 12.16 2.25 -26.96
CA LYS A 108 11.73 1.63 -25.68
C LYS A 108 12.47 2.19 -24.47
N GLN A 109 13.69 2.69 -24.65
CA GLN A 109 14.51 3.27 -23.58
C GLN A 109 13.84 4.50 -22.96
N VAL A 110 13.21 5.37 -23.77
CA VAL A 110 12.48 6.55 -23.26
C VAL A 110 11.39 6.13 -22.27
N TYR A 111 10.55 5.16 -22.66
CA TYR A 111 9.51 4.63 -21.78
C TYR A 111 10.05 3.88 -20.55
N THR A 112 11.24 3.28 -20.69
CA THR A 112 11.93 2.63 -19.57
C THR A 112 12.33 3.66 -18.53
N GLN A 113 12.91 4.78 -18.94
CA GLN A 113 13.27 5.88 -18.03
C GLN A 113 12.03 6.48 -17.36
N LEU A 114 10.97 6.75 -18.12
CA LEU A 114 9.71 7.24 -17.55
C LEU A 114 9.11 6.28 -16.52
N ALA A 115 9.25 4.96 -16.72
CA ALA A 115 8.80 3.97 -15.75
C ALA A 115 9.68 3.93 -14.49
N GLU A 116 11.00 4.17 -14.62
CA GLU A 116 11.88 4.31 -13.45
C GLU A 116 11.53 5.57 -12.63
N ASP A 117 11.25 6.69 -13.30
CA ASP A 117 10.80 7.91 -12.63
C ASP A 117 9.45 7.70 -11.92
N ASP A 118 8.51 6.99 -12.54
CA ASP A 118 7.22 6.65 -11.93
C ASP A 118 7.35 5.70 -10.73
N LYS A 119 8.38 4.83 -10.71
CA LYS A 119 8.73 4.05 -9.51
C LYS A 119 9.21 4.95 -8.37
N ILE A 120 9.98 5.99 -8.66
CA ILE A 120 10.44 6.95 -7.64
C ILE A 120 9.24 7.72 -7.08
N ARG A 121 8.37 8.25 -7.96
CA ARG A 121 7.09 8.88 -7.57
C ARG A 121 6.29 7.96 -6.63
N TYR A 122 6.04 6.72 -7.04
CA TYR A 122 5.28 5.77 -6.23
C TYR A 122 5.91 5.50 -4.87
N LYS A 123 7.24 5.35 -4.79
CA LYS A 123 7.94 5.15 -3.51
C LYS A 123 7.73 6.32 -2.56
N ASN A 124 7.83 7.55 -3.07
CA ASN A 124 7.65 8.77 -2.28
C ASN A 124 6.21 8.91 -1.81
N GLU A 125 5.23 8.81 -2.71
CA GLU A 125 3.81 8.87 -2.38
C GLU A 125 3.40 7.78 -1.38
N MET A 126 3.86 6.54 -1.59
CA MET A 126 3.55 5.45 -0.67
C MET A 126 4.10 5.66 0.72
N LYS A 127 5.29 6.26 0.84
CA LYS A 127 5.87 6.57 2.15
C LYS A 127 4.98 7.59 2.88
N SER A 128 4.67 8.71 2.24
CA SER A 128 3.81 9.74 2.82
C SER A 128 2.41 9.20 3.16
N TRP A 129 1.85 8.36 2.30
CA TRP A 129 0.55 7.74 2.54
C TRP A 129 0.57 6.76 3.71
N GLU A 130 1.59 5.90 3.82
CA GLU A 130 1.73 4.97 4.95
C GLU A 130 1.95 5.72 6.27
N ASP A 131 2.76 6.78 6.26
CA ASP A 131 2.96 7.64 7.43
C ASP A 131 1.63 8.29 7.87
N HIS A 132 0.82 8.77 6.93
CA HIS A 132 -0.51 9.28 7.23
C HIS A 132 -1.48 8.20 7.75
N MET A 133 -1.43 6.97 7.20
CA MET A 133 -2.24 5.85 7.70
C MET A 133 -1.90 5.48 9.15
N VAL A 134 -0.62 5.58 9.55
CA VAL A 134 -0.22 5.45 10.97
C VAL A 134 -0.87 6.52 11.82
N GLU A 135 -0.81 7.78 11.38
CA GLU A 135 -1.29 8.93 12.14
C GLU A 135 -2.80 8.83 12.44
N ILE A 136 -3.59 8.38 11.48
CA ILE A 136 -5.03 8.16 11.66
C ILE A 136 -5.37 6.81 12.31
N GLY A 137 -4.38 6.03 12.76
CA GLY A 137 -4.55 4.74 13.44
C GLY A 137 -4.93 3.57 12.54
N ARG A 138 -4.85 3.71 11.21
CA ARG A 138 -5.14 2.67 10.20
C ARG A 138 -3.91 1.88 9.79
N GLU A 139 -3.17 1.38 10.77
CA GLU A 139 -1.96 0.57 10.53
C GLU A 139 -2.26 -0.75 9.79
N ASP A 140 -3.52 -1.20 9.78
CA ASP A 140 -4.01 -2.38 9.06
C ASP A 140 -3.81 -2.30 7.54
N LEU A 141 -3.66 -1.09 6.99
CA LEU A 141 -3.56 -0.85 5.55
C LEU A 141 -2.12 -0.73 5.03
N ILE A 142 -1.14 -0.76 5.94
CA ILE A 142 0.28 -0.56 5.66
C ILE A 142 0.93 -1.87 5.22
N ARG A 143 1.96 -1.80 4.38
CA ARG A 143 2.70 -3.00 3.93
C ARG A 143 3.44 -3.66 5.10
N GLU A 144 3.51 -4.98 5.10
CA GLU A 144 4.21 -5.74 6.15
C GLU A 144 5.70 -5.38 6.26
N GLN A 145 6.35 -5.11 5.13
CA GLN A 145 7.75 -4.68 5.09
C GLN A 145 7.97 -3.34 5.81
N THR A 146 7.03 -2.39 5.71
CA THR A 146 7.16 -1.10 6.38
C THR A 146 6.84 -1.21 7.87
N LEU A 147 5.86 -2.03 8.25
CA LEU A 147 5.59 -2.35 9.67
C LEU A 147 6.77 -3.04 10.35
N SER A 148 7.39 -4.03 9.70
CA SER A 148 8.55 -4.74 10.25
C SER A 148 9.78 -3.84 10.40
N ASN A 149 10.04 -2.96 9.43
CA ASN A 149 11.12 -1.96 9.53
C ASN A 149 10.87 -0.94 10.66
N LYS A 150 9.63 -0.50 10.86
CA LYS A 150 9.24 0.39 11.98
C LYS A 150 9.39 -0.29 13.34
N LYS A 151 9.04 -1.58 13.45
CA LYS A 151 9.28 -2.37 14.68
C LYS A 151 10.77 -2.54 14.96
N LYS A 152 11.59 -2.79 13.93
CA LYS A 152 13.06 -2.88 14.07
C LYS A 152 13.65 -1.54 14.52
N SER A 153 13.28 -0.42 13.90
CA SER A 153 13.78 0.90 14.30
C SER A 153 13.38 1.29 15.73
N ALA A 154 12.15 0.97 16.14
CA ALA A 154 11.68 1.17 17.52
C ALA A 154 12.48 0.34 18.54
N LYS A 155 12.76 -0.94 18.24
CA LYS A 155 13.61 -1.79 19.10
C LYS A 155 15.04 -1.25 19.21
N THR A 156 15.64 -0.81 18.10
CA THR A 156 16.99 -0.22 18.11
C THR A 156 17.03 1.10 18.89
N ALA A 157 16.00 1.94 18.75
CA ALA A 157 15.88 3.18 19.52
C ALA A 157 15.72 2.92 21.03
N ALA A 158 14.92 1.92 21.42
CA ALA A 158 14.76 1.51 22.81
C ALA A 158 16.07 0.97 23.41
N ALA A 159 16.79 0.11 22.68
CA ALA A 159 18.09 -0.42 23.08
C ALA A 159 19.15 0.70 23.24
N LYS A 160 19.15 1.70 22.35
CA LYS A 160 20.03 2.88 22.44
C LYS A 160 19.68 3.79 23.64
N LYS A 161 18.40 3.86 24.01
CA LYS A 161 17.94 4.58 25.21
C LYS A 161 18.35 3.85 26.50
N GLN A 162 18.30 2.52 26.53
CA GLN A 162 18.74 1.71 27.68
C GLN A 162 20.26 1.75 27.90
N THR A 163 21.06 1.67 26.83
CA THR A 163 22.54 1.80 26.91
C THR A 163 22.98 3.20 27.35
N LYS A 164 22.32 4.28 26.91
CA LYS A 164 22.55 5.63 27.43
C LYS A 164 22.15 5.79 28.91
N LYS A 165 21.09 5.11 29.35
CA LYS A 165 20.65 5.13 30.76
C LYS A 165 21.60 4.33 31.68
N ALA A 166 22.18 3.23 31.18
CA ALA A 166 23.18 2.44 31.90
C ALA A 166 24.53 3.19 32.05
N THR A 167 25.00 3.85 30.99
CA THR A 167 26.24 4.68 31.02
C THR A 167 26.10 5.91 31.91
N ALA A 168 24.92 6.54 31.96
CA ALA A 168 24.64 7.63 32.89
C ALA A 168 24.59 7.18 34.36
N LYS A 169 24.17 5.93 34.65
CA LYS A 169 24.13 5.37 36.01
C LYS A 169 25.53 4.99 36.51
N ALA A 170 26.43 4.53 35.63
CA ALA A 170 27.83 4.21 35.98
C ALA A 170 28.66 5.46 36.35
N LYS A 171 28.41 6.61 35.70
CA LYS A 171 29.11 7.88 35.99
C LYS A 171 28.75 8.52 37.34
N LYS A 172 27.67 8.06 37.99
CA LYS A 172 27.23 8.56 39.32
C LYS A 172 27.79 7.74 40.49
N GLY A 173 28.49 6.63 40.22
CA GLY A 173 29.09 5.76 41.25
C GLY A 173 30.57 6.01 41.56
N SER A 174 31.28 6.86 40.80
CA SER A 174 32.74 7.05 40.93
C SER A 174 33.16 8.45 41.40
N ALA A 175 32.40 9.08 42.29
CA ALA A 175 32.72 10.39 42.85
C ALA A 175 32.94 10.34 44.37
N THR A 176 33.91 9.52 44.81
CA THR A 176 34.60 9.76 46.08
C THR A 176 36.06 9.38 45.89
N GLY A 177 36.96 10.36 45.74
CA GLY A 177 38.39 10.08 45.63
C GLY A 177 39.25 11.16 44.97
N LYS A 178 39.50 12.24 45.73
CA LYS A 178 40.68 13.13 45.71
C LYS A 178 41.10 13.83 44.40
N ALA A 179 40.96 15.15 44.47
CA ALA A 179 41.64 16.15 43.66
C ALA A 179 43.17 16.09 43.80
N LYS A 180 43.88 16.31 42.68
CA LYS A 180 45.11 17.10 42.68
C LYS A 180 45.31 17.82 41.34
N THR A 181 45.38 19.13 41.46
CA THR A 181 45.73 20.17 40.50
C THR A 181 47.10 19.95 39.86
N THR A 182 47.21 20.16 38.55
CA THR A 182 48.36 20.88 37.94
C THR A 182 48.01 21.44 36.57
N ARG A 183 48.34 22.72 36.40
CA ARG A 183 48.19 23.60 35.25
C ARG A 183 49.48 23.57 34.42
N LYS A 184 49.40 23.41 33.09
CA LYS A 184 50.39 23.92 32.09
C LYS A 184 49.85 23.66 30.67
N THR A 185 49.38 24.68 29.97
CA THR A 185 50.09 25.52 28.96
C THR A 185 50.42 24.84 27.63
N THR A 186 49.90 25.50 26.58
CA THR A 186 50.54 25.85 25.30
C THR A 186 50.51 24.90 24.10
N LYS A 187 50.27 25.56 22.96
CA LYS A 187 50.63 25.23 21.56
C LYS A 187 49.78 24.16 20.88
N SER A 188 49.41 24.25 19.61
CA SER A 188 49.44 25.28 18.55
C SER A 188 48.78 24.60 17.34
N SER A 189 48.02 25.33 16.53
CA SER A 189 47.63 24.89 15.17
C SER A 189 48.88 24.76 14.28
N PRO A 190 48.81 24.11 13.10
CA PRO A 190 48.24 24.80 11.94
C PRO A 190 47.42 23.90 10.99
N ALA A 191 46.76 24.61 10.08
CA ALA A 191 45.86 24.14 9.05
C ALA A 191 46.57 23.70 7.74
N LYS A 192 45.71 23.25 6.81
CA LYS A 192 45.86 23.10 5.34
C LYS A 192 46.46 21.78 4.82
N THR A 193 45.74 21.10 3.92
CA THR A 193 45.78 21.42 2.47
C THR A 193 44.82 20.53 1.68
N VAL A 194 44.03 21.17 0.83
CA VAL A 194 43.20 20.62 -0.24
C VAL A 194 44.10 20.23 -1.42
N ARG A 195 43.86 19.09 -2.07
CA ARG A 195 44.43 18.81 -3.40
C ARG A 195 43.38 18.21 -4.33
N SER A 196 42.97 19.06 -5.28
CA SER A 196 42.26 18.71 -6.51
C SER A 196 43.22 18.05 -7.50
N THR A 197 42.74 17.08 -8.27
CA THR A 197 43.39 16.61 -9.50
C THR A 197 42.35 16.47 -10.60
N HIS A 198 42.36 17.43 -11.53
CA HIS A 198 41.88 17.25 -12.90
C HIS A 198 42.83 16.33 -13.67
N LYS A 199 42.28 15.47 -14.53
CA LYS A 199 42.96 15.06 -15.77
C LYS A 199 41.94 14.71 -16.85
N SER A 200 42.11 15.34 -17.99
CA SER A 200 41.38 15.18 -19.24
C SER A 200 42.23 14.41 -20.27
N LYS A 201 41.56 14.03 -21.36
CA LYS A 201 42.02 13.49 -22.66
C LYS A 201 42.33 11.99 -22.69
N THR A 202 41.56 11.26 -23.52
CA THR A 202 41.75 11.20 -24.98
C THR A 202 40.42 11.04 -25.68
#